data_AF-A0A6N7Q0Y6-F1
#
_entry.id   AF-A0A6N7Q0Y6-F1
#
_cell.length_a   1.000
_cell.length_b   1.000
_cell.length_c   1.000
_cell.angle_alpha   90.00
_cell.angle_beta   90.00
_cell.angle_gamma   90.00
#
_symmetry.space_group_name_H-M   'P 1'
#
loop_
_entity.id
_entity.type
_entity.pdbx_description
1 polymer ?
#
loop_
_entity_poly.entity_id
_entity_poly.type
_entity_poly.pdbx_seq_one_letter_code
_entity_poly.pdbx_strand_id
1 'polypeptide(L)'
;MNEPREPGSQRARLDLGDRTPAPPGAAPCGEACTTASADAVPEPRILAAWREWLGALANDADAALAAADVYAGLAPEARDAWLDALAEDAPGLSVPLVALYAPLLAVEADPERRARMEAEIALGDASAWRGRPIRALSGIAPGGVRVVALVQPVYLRFVRVLWCRYLPDEGFSWARHDSLLSEGDAPRSGAVVEGVSLETTPLTPVVEELAHAILAHRRRGGELPSSLREFADLFDADFEAIDDTR
;
A
#
# COMPACT_ATOMS: atom_id res chain seq x y z
N MET A 1 18.11 -34.62 -37.99
CA MET A 1 19.37 -35.00 -38.66
C MET A 1 19.20 -34.71 -40.14
N ASN A 2 20.16 -33.97 -40.71
CA ASN A 2 20.36 -33.64 -42.14
C ASN A 2 19.67 -32.38 -42.71
N GLU A 3 20.39 -31.26 -42.58
CA GLU A 3 20.60 -30.32 -43.70
C GLU A 3 21.13 -31.05 -44.94
N PRO A 4 20.99 -30.46 -46.14
CA PRO A 4 22.24 -30.04 -46.79
C PRO A 4 22.18 -28.81 -47.72
N ARG A 5 23.34 -28.12 -47.72
CA ARG A 5 24.10 -27.56 -48.87
C ARG A 5 23.70 -26.22 -49.48
N GLU A 6 24.50 -25.22 -49.14
CA GLU A 6 24.96 -24.17 -50.05
C GLU A 6 25.74 -24.73 -51.27
N PRO A 7 25.78 -23.97 -52.37
CA PRO A 7 26.95 -23.87 -53.21
C PRO A 7 27.48 -22.43 -53.27
N GLY A 8 28.76 -22.26 -52.92
CA GLY A 8 29.47 -21.02 -53.10
C GLY A 8 29.78 -20.70 -54.57
N SER A 9 30.01 -19.42 -54.86
CA SER A 9 31.03 -19.04 -55.84
C SER A 9 31.40 -17.57 -55.79
N GLN A 10 32.71 -17.39 -55.99
CA GLN A 10 33.40 -16.27 -56.62
C GLN A 10 33.80 -15.05 -55.78
N ARG A 11 34.99 -15.23 -55.21
CA ARG A 11 36.12 -14.29 -55.16
C ARG A 11 36.17 -13.33 -56.36
N ALA A 12 36.24 -12.04 -56.06
CA ALA A 12 37.04 -11.07 -56.81
C ALA A 12 38.05 -10.44 -55.82
N ARG A 13 39.33 -10.75 -56.02
CA ARG A 13 40.49 -10.06 -55.44
C ARG A 13 40.87 -8.94 -56.39
N LEU A 14 41.07 -7.73 -55.86
CA LEU A 14 41.96 -6.65 -56.32
C LEU A 14 41.89 -5.61 -55.18
N ASP A 15 42.92 -4.89 -54.76
CA ASP A 15 44.34 -5.17 -54.59
C ASP A 15 44.78 -4.19 -53.48
N LEU A 16 45.90 -4.50 -52.86
CA LEU A 16 46.44 -3.94 -51.63
C LEU A 16 46.91 -2.48 -51.82
N GLY A 17 46.33 -1.56 -51.05
CA GLY A 17 46.78 -0.18 -50.91
C GLY A 17 47.07 0.14 -49.44
N ASP A 18 48.31 -0.13 -49.06
CA ASP A 18 49.00 0.12 -47.80
C ASP A 18 48.65 1.45 -47.10
N ARG A 19 48.34 1.41 -45.79
CA ARG A 19 48.58 2.46 -44.77
C ARG A 19 48.09 2.01 -43.39
N THR A 20 49.00 1.45 -42.59
CA THR A 20 48.85 1.27 -41.14
C THR A 20 49.25 2.57 -40.40
N PRO A 21 48.68 2.87 -39.21
CA PRO A 21 48.46 4.24 -38.74
C PRO A 21 49.49 4.73 -37.71
N ALA A 22 49.47 6.03 -37.42
CA ALA A 22 50.03 6.59 -36.19
C ALA A 22 49.13 7.73 -35.64
N PRO A 23 48.91 7.80 -34.30
CA PRO A 23 48.23 8.91 -33.59
C PRO A 23 49.26 10.04 -33.33
N PRO A 24 49.01 11.17 -32.61
CA PRO A 24 47.89 11.53 -31.72
C PRO A 24 47.35 12.97 -31.89
N GLY A 25 46.19 13.25 -31.29
CA GLY A 25 45.64 14.59 -31.17
C GLY A 25 44.72 14.69 -29.98
N ALA A 26 45.29 14.89 -28.79
CA ALA A 26 44.55 15.31 -27.61
C ALA A 26 43.98 16.72 -27.85
N ALA A 27 42.67 16.84 -27.72
CA ALA A 27 41.96 18.11 -27.50
C ALA A 27 40.70 17.82 -26.67
N PRO A 28 40.27 18.78 -25.85
CA PRO A 28 40.04 18.54 -24.43
C PRO A 28 38.56 18.40 -24.04
N CYS A 29 38.39 18.02 -22.77
CA CYS A 29 37.18 18.11 -21.96
C CYS A 29 36.19 19.19 -22.41
N GLY A 30 34.95 18.76 -22.60
CA GLY A 30 33.78 19.61 -22.71
C GLY A 30 32.49 18.81 -22.53
N GLU A 31 32.51 17.73 -21.73
CA GLU A 31 31.26 17.23 -21.17
C GLU A 31 30.83 18.27 -20.15
N ALA A 32 29.95 19.17 -20.60
CA ALA A 32 29.11 19.95 -19.72
C ALA A 32 28.27 18.95 -18.92
N CYS A 33 28.83 18.51 -17.79
CA CYS A 33 28.08 17.98 -16.67
C CYS A 33 27.07 19.08 -16.36
N THR A 34 25.84 18.87 -16.84
CA THR A 34 24.75 19.80 -16.63
C THR A 34 24.43 19.69 -15.16
N THR A 35 25.08 20.53 -14.36
CA THR A 35 24.68 20.79 -12.98
C THR A 35 23.25 21.28 -13.04
N ALA A 36 22.30 20.39 -12.73
CA ALA A 36 20.92 20.77 -12.50
C ALA A 36 20.95 21.83 -11.39
N SER A 37 20.63 23.06 -11.77
CA SER A 37 20.60 24.19 -10.85
C SER A 37 19.50 23.94 -9.81
N ALA A 38 19.88 23.90 -8.54
CA ALA A 38 18.97 23.67 -7.41
C ALA A 38 17.90 24.78 -7.24
N ASP A 39 17.98 25.87 -8.02
CA ASP A 39 17.08 27.03 -7.99
C ASP A 39 16.10 27.12 -9.18
N ALA A 40 15.91 26.03 -9.94
CA ALA A 40 14.93 26.05 -11.03
C ALA A 40 13.50 26.06 -10.45
N VAL A 41 12.82 27.21 -10.55
CA VAL A 41 11.39 27.33 -10.21
C VAL A 41 10.61 26.23 -10.95
N PRO A 42 9.88 25.36 -10.23
CA PRO A 42 9.15 24.27 -10.86
C PRO A 42 8.16 24.80 -11.90
N GLU A 43 8.06 24.10 -13.05
CA GLU A 43 7.11 24.47 -14.10
C GLU A 43 5.69 24.52 -13.51
N PRO A 44 4.87 25.56 -13.77
CA PRO A 44 3.54 25.71 -13.16
C PRO A 44 2.63 24.49 -13.34
N ARG A 45 2.78 23.77 -14.46
CA ARG A 45 2.05 22.53 -14.75
C ARG A 45 2.45 21.38 -13.81
N ILE A 46 3.72 21.30 -13.42
CA ILE A 46 4.23 20.30 -12.48
C ILE A 46 3.66 20.56 -11.09
N LEU A 47 3.66 21.81 -10.64
CA LEU A 47 3.04 22.19 -9.35
C LEU A 47 1.54 21.92 -9.34
N ALA A 48 0.84 22.20 -10.43
CA ALA A 48 -0.59 21.89 -10.54
C ALA A 48 -0.84 20.38 -10.47
N ALA A 49 -0.06 19.57 -11.20
CA ALA A 49 -0.17 18.11 -11.16
C ALA A 49 0.16 17.53 -9.77
N TRP A 50 1.19 18.06 -9.10
CA TRP A 50 1.54 17.71 -7.74
C TRP A 50 0.39 17.98 -6.77
N ARG A 51 -0.17 19.20 -6.79
CA ARG A 51 -1.28 19.59 -5.89
C ARG A 51 -2.56 18.81 -6.17
N GLU A 52 -2.86 18.51 -7.44
CA GLU A 52 -3.98 17.66 -7.81
C GLU A 52 -3.80 16.24 -7.26
N TRP A 53 -2.59 15.68 -7.40
CA TRP A 53 -2.28 14.37 -6.85
C TRP A 53 -2.39 14.34 -5.32
N LEU A 54 -1.86 15.35 -4.62
CA LEU A 54 -2.05 15.52 -3.17
C LEU A 54 -3.52 15.65 -2.78
N GLY A 55 -4.35 16.27 -3.62
CA GLY A 55 -5.81 16.31 -3.49
C GLY A 55 -6.45 14.91 -3.51
N ALA A 56 -5.95 14.03 -4.38
CA ALA A 56 -6.46 12.68 -4.55
C ALA A 56 -6.20 11.77 -3.33
N LEU A 57 -5.13 12.00 -2.57
CA LEU A 57 -4.76 11.19 -1.38
C LEU A 57 -5.88 11.08 -0.34
N ALA A 58 -6.83 12.02 -0.29
CA ALA A 58 -7.94 11.98 0.65
C ALA A 58 -9.08 11.00 0.26
N ASN A 59 -9.18 10.64 -1.03
CA ASN A 59 -10.36 9.94 -1.55
C ASN A 59 -10.03 8.76 -2.48
N ASP A 60 -8.79 8.65 -2.96
CA ASP A 60 -8.33 7.61 -3.87
C ASP A 60 -7.29 6.72 -3.17
N ALA A 61 -7.64 5.45 -2.99
CA ALA A 61 -6.80 4.47 -2.31
C ALA A 61 -5.55 4.13 -3.14
N ASP A 62 -5.67 4.09 -4.47
CA ASP A 62 -4.55 3.81 -5.36
C ASP A 62 -3.56 4.98 -5.35
N ALA A 63 -4.06 6.22 -5.29
CA ALA A 63 -3.21 7.40 -5.14
C ALA A 63 -2.43 7.38 -3.81
N ALA A 64 -3.09 7.02 -2.71
CA ALA A 64 -2.45 6.88 -1.40
C ALA A 64 -1.40 5.75 -1.38
N LEU A 65 -1.72 4.58 -1.94
CA LEU A 65 -0.77 3.47 -2.05
C LEU A 65 0.43 3.81 -2.93
N ALA A 66 0.20 4.48 -4.06
CA ALA A 66 1.28 4.96 -4.92
C ALA A 66 2.19 5.97 -4.20
N ALA A 67 1.61 6.86 -3.38
CA ALA A 67 2.40 7.81 -2.58
C ALA A 67 3.31 7.08 -1.57
N ALA A 68 2.77 6.07 -0.89
CA ALA A 68 3.55 5.23 0.02
C ALA A 68 4.68 4.48 -0.69
N ASP A 69 4.41 3.89 -1.86
CA ASP A 69 5.41 3.16 -2.65
C ASP A 69 6.54 4.08 -3.16
N VAL A 70 6.17 5.23 -3.74
CA VAL A 70 7.13 6.24 -4.20
C VAL A 70 8.01 6.70 -3.04
N TYR A 71 7.41 7.06 -1.91
CA TYR A 71 8.14 7.51 -0.72
C TYR A 71 9.06 6.43 -0.14
N ALA A 72 8.60 5.17 -0.09
CA ALA A 72 9.40 4.05 0.37
C ALA A 72 10.65 3.82 -0.49
N GLY A 73 10.55 4.10 -1.80
CA GLY A 73 11.68 4.01 -2.74
C GLY A 73 12.72 5.13 -2.64
N LEU A 74 12.43 6.22 -1.91
CA LEU A 74 13.33 7.37 -1.77
C LEU A 74 14.48 7.11 -0.79
N ALA A 75 15.64 7.68 -1.09
CA ALA A 75 16.75 7.83 -0.15
C ALA A 75 16.37 8.75 1.03
N PRO A 76 17.03 8.63 2.20
CA PRO A 76 16.68 9.42 3.39
C PRO A 76 16.59 10.93 3.12
N GLU A 77 17.57 11.50 2.43
CA GLU A 77 17.63 12.95 2.15
C GLU A 77 16.49 13.39 1.23
N ALA A 78 16.06 12.53 0.31
CA ALA A 78 14.94 12.79 -0.59
C ALA A 78 13.60 12.69 0.15
N ARG A 79 13.50 11.85 1.18
CA ARG A 79 12.32 11.79 2.06
C ARG A 79 12.21 13.05 2.92
N ASP A 80 13.31 13.57 3.44
CA ASP A 80 13.30 14.86 4.15
C ASP A 80 12.85 16.00 3.23
N ALA A 81 13.41 16.08 2.02
CA ALA A 81 12.99 17.07 1.03
C ALA A 81 11.50 16.94 0.65
N TRP A 82 10.98 15.71 0.57
CA TRP A 82 9.55 15.47 0.36
C TRP A 82 8.70 16.02 1.50
N LEU A 83 9.09 15.76 2.76
CA LEU A 83 8.37 16.25 3.93
C LEU A 83 8.44 17.78 4.04
N ASP A 84 9.55 18.40 3.66
CA ASP A 84 9.69 19.85 3.60
C ASP A 84 8.78 20.47 2.54
N ALA A 85 8.72 19.88 1.34
CA ALA A 85 7.81 20.31 0.29
C ALA A 85 6.33 20.16 0.70
N LEU A 86 5.97 19.07 1.39
CA LEU A 86 4.63 18.91 1.95
C LEU A 86 4.30 19.97 2.99
N ALA A 87 5.22 20.30 3.89
CA ALA A 87 5.00 21.33 4.90
C ALA A 87 4.79 22.72 4.28
N GLU A 88 5.47 23.01 3.16
CA GLU A 88 5.29 24.26 2.42
C GLU A 88 3.93 24.33 1.69
N ASP A 89 3.54 23.24 1.01
CA ASP A 89 2.31 23.23 0.20
C ASP A 89 1.03 22.96 1.01
N ALA A 90 1.11 22.22 2.12
CA ALA A 90 -0.06 21.77 2.89
C ALA A 90 -1.03 22.90 3.30
N PRO A 91 -0.59 24.08 3.78
CA PRO A 91 -1.49 25.18 4.11
C PRO A 91 -2.33 25.71 2.94
N GLY A 92 -1.85 25.53 1.70
CA GLY A 92 -2.55 25.92 0.48
C GLY A 92 -3.51 24.86 -0.06
N LEU A 93 -3.52 23.66 0.52
CA LEU A 93 -4.35 22.53 0.12
C LEU A 93 -5.59 22.42 1.00
N SER A 94 -6.75 22.14 0.40
CA SER A 94 -7.96 21.80 1.14
C SER A 94 -7.99 20.33 1.58
N VAL A 95 -6.82 19.74 1.85
CA VAL A 95 -6.62 18.32 2.10
C VAL A 95 -6.30 18.12 3.59
N PRO A 96 -6.99 17.22 4.30
CA PRO A 96 -6.66 16.93 5.69
C PRO A 96 -5.21 16.43 5.83
N LEU A 97 -4.47 16.91 6.83
CA LEU A 97 -3.07 16.50 7.05
C LEU A 97 -2.90 14.99 7.23
N VAL A 98 -3.90 14.32 7.83
CA VAL A 98 -3.91 12.86 7.91
C VAL A 98 -3.88 12.18 6.53
N ALA A 99 -4.49 12.77 5.49
CA ALA A 99 -4.43 12.23 4.12
C ALA A 99 -3.01 12.30 3.55
N LEU A 100 -2.30 13.40 3.82
CA LEU A 100 -0.97 13.65 3.27
C LEU A 100 0.08 12.76 3.95
N TYR A 101 -0.02 12.60 5.27
CA TYR A 101 1.02 11.95 6.06
C TYR A 101 0.75 10.49 6.39
N ALA A 102 -0.51 10.02 6.46
CA ALA A 102 -0.79 8.63 6.83
C ALA A 102 -0.17 7.59 5.87
N PRO A 103 -0.19 7.76 4.53
CA PRO A 103 0.46 6.83 3.62
C PRO A 103 1.98 6.73 3.84
N LEU A 104 2.62 7.87 4.11
CA LEU A 104 4.07 7.94 4.34
C LEU A 104 4.44 7.32 5.69
N LEU A 105 3.63 7.60 6.72
CA LEU A 105 3.81 7.06 8.06
C LEU A 105 3.70 5.52 8.09
N ALA A 106 2.93 4.92 7.18
CA ALA A 106 2.78 3.46 7.07
C ALA A 106 4.08 2.75 6.65
N VAL A 107 4.97 3.45 5.94
CA VAL A 107 6.22 2.88 5.41
C VAL A 107 7.47 3.49 6.03
N GLU A 108 7.32 4.50 6.89
CA GLU A 108 8.45 5.13 7.57
C GLU A 108 8.89 4.35 8.81
N ALA A 109 10.18 4.03 8.86
CA ALA A 109 10.82 3.30 9.95
C ALA A 109 11.61 4.21 10.90
N ASP A 110 12.03 5.38 10.42
CA ASP A 110 12.80 6.34 11.20
C ASP A 110 11.94 7.06 12.24
N PRO A 111 12.21 6.88 13.55
CA PRO A 111 11.38 7.44 14.61
C PRO A 111 11.30 8.96 14.59
N GLU A 112 12.33 9.67 14.13
CA GLU A 112 12.32 11.15 14.11
C GLU A 112 11.37 11.68 13.03
N ARG A 113 11.43 11.11 11.83
CA ARG A 113 10.50 11.46 10.74
C ARG A 113 9.07 11.04 11.04
N ARG A 114 8.88 9.88 11.68
CA ARG A 114 7.56 9.47 12.18
C ARG A 114 6.99 10.47 13.16
N ALA A 115 7.77 10.87 14.18
CA ALA A 115 7.33 11.84 15.17
C ALA A 115 6.98 13.20 14.54
N ARG A 116 7.76 13.64 13.55
CA ARG A 116 7.46 14.85 12.76
C ARG A 116 6.10 14.76 12.07
N MET A 117 5.83 13.66 11.35
CA MET A 117 4.55 13.44 10.67
C MET A 117 3.37 13.33 11.64
N GLU A 118 3.55 12.62 12.77
CA GLU A 118 2.53 12.49 13.80
C GLU A 118 2.19 13.83 14.45
N ALA A 119 3.17 14.70 14.66
CA ALA A 119 2.96 16.07 15.16
C ALA A 119 2.10 16.91 14.19
N GLU A 120 2.39 16.85 12.88
CA GLU A 120 1.58 17.52 11.86
C GLU A 120 0.13 17.01 11.86
N ILE A 121 -0.07 15.70 11.91
CA ILE A 121 -1.42 15.10 12.01
C ILE A 121 -2.14 15.58 13.27
N ALA A 122 -1.44 15.69 14.39
CA ALA A 122 -2.00 16.14 15.67
C ALA A 122 -2.36 17.64 15.68
N LEU A 123 -1.65 18.48 14.92
CA LEU A 123 -2.00 19.87 14.68
C LEU A 123 -3.26 20.00 13.81
N GLY A 124 -3.52 19.02 12.94
CA GLY A 124 -4.77 18.90 12.20
C GLY A 124 -5.95 18.45 13.07
N ASP A 125 -7.16 18.47 12.49
CA ASP A 125 -8.35 17.90 13.13
C ASP A 125 -8.28 16.36 13.12
N ALA A 126 -7.56 15.81 14.12
CA ALA A 126 -7.44 14.38 14.33
C ALA A 126 -8.74 13.72 14.83
N SER A 127 -9.75 14.51 15.21
CA SER A 127 -10.99 14.02 15.81
C SER A 127 -11.99 13.51 14.78
N ALA A 128 -11.95 14.03 13.54
CA ALA A 128 -12.92 13.73 12.50
C ALA A 128 -12.93 12.27 12.01
N TRP A 129 -11.87 11.49 12.29
CA TRP A 129 -11.72 10.12 11.77
C TRP A 129 -11.49 9.05 12.85
N ARG A 130 -11.18 9.43 14.09
CA ARG A 130 -11.02 8.48 15.21
C ARG A 130 -12.40 8.13 15.76
N GLY A 131 -12.70 6.83 15.90
CA GLY A 131 -13.92 6.34 16.57
C GLY A 131 -15.01 5.76 15.65
N ARG A 132 -14.72 5.55 14.36
CA ARG A 132 -15.64 4.79 13.50
C ARG A 132 -15.58 3.29 13.87
N PRO A 133 -16.73 2.63 14.09
CA PRO A 133 -16.74 1.23 14.54
C PRO A 133 -16.33 0.29 13.41
N ILE A 134 -15.71 -0.83 13.78
CA ILE A 134 -15.46 -1.95 12.88
C ILE A 134 -16.80 -2.59 12.52
N ARG A 135 -16.97 -2.92 11.24
CA ARG A 135 -18.17 -3.60 10.75
C ARG A 135 -17.86 -5.05 10.45
N ALA A 136 -18.68 -5.96 10.96
CA ALA A 136 -18.61 -7.37 10.60
C ALA A 136 -19.74 -7.74 9.65
N LEU A 137 -19.39 -8.46 8.59
CA LEU A 137 -20.31 -9.12 7.69
C LEU A 137 -20.04 -10.62 7.76
N SER A 138 -21.08 -11.43 7.88
CA SER A 138 -20.96 -12.89 7.96
C SER A 138 -21.99 -13.56 7.06
N GLY A 139 -21.60 -14.69 6.49
CA GLY A 139 -22.46 -15.55 5.69
C GLY A 139 -22.10 -17.01 5.93
N ILE A 140 -23.06 -17.88 5.65
CA ILE A 140 -22.94 -19.33 5.88
C ILE A 140 -23.08 -20.04 4.55
N ALA A 141 -22.05 -20.74 4.13
CA ALA A 141 -22.11 -21.63 2.97
C ALA A 141 -22.75 -22.98 3.35
N PRO A 142 -23.21 -23.76 2.36
CA PRO A 142 -23.60 -25.16 2.59
C PRO A 142 -22.49 -25.93 3.32
N GLY A 143 -22.88 -26.79 4.27
CA GLY A 143 -21.94 -27.56 5.10
C GLY A 143 -21.40 -26.80 6.32
N GLY A 144 -21.95 -25.62 6.65
CA GLY A 144 -21.60 -24.89 7.87
C GLY A 144 -20.31 -24.06 7.76
N VAL A 145 -19.74 -23.93 6.56
CA VAL A 145 -18.58 -23.07 6.32
C VAL A 145 -18.98 -21.62 6.53
N ARG A 146 -18.16 -20.89 7.29
CA ARG A 146 -18.31 -19.45 7.53
C ARG A 146 -17.52 -18.67 6.50
N VAL A 147 -18.12 -17.61 5.98
CA VAL A 147 -17.44 -16.58 5.21
C VAL A 147 -17.66 -15.26 5.93
N VAL A 148 -16.59 -14.59 6.31
CA VAL A 148 -16.64 -13.35 7.09
C VAL A 148 -15.83 -12.27 6.39
N ALA A 149 -16.32 -11.03 6.46
CA ALA A 149 -15.58 -9.82 6.16
C ALA A 149 -15.59 -8.88 7.37
N LEU A 150 -14.41 -8.54 7.90
CA LEU A 150 -14.25 -7.47 8.90
C LEU A 150 -13.75 -6.22 8.20
N VAL A 151 -14.50 -5.13 8.30
CA VAL A 151 -14.18 -3.83 7.71
C VAL A 151 -13.78 -2.88 8.82
N GLN A 152 -12.49 -2.56 8.92
CA GLN A 152 -11.93 -1.69 9.94
C GLN A 152 -11.55 -0.34 9.33
N PRO A 153 -12.09 0.78 9.84
CA PRO A 153 -11.65 2.12 9.46
C PRO A 153 -10.16 2.32 9.78
N VAL A 154 -9.42 2.96 8.88
CA VAL A 154 -7.99 3.29 9.07
C VAL A 154 -7.85 4.80 9.31
N TYR A 155 -8.15 5.61 8.29
CA TYR A 155 -8.23 7.07 8.37
C TYR A 155 -9.21 7.59 7.33
N LEU A 156 -9.78 8.78 7.54
CA LEU A 156 -10.78 9.38 6.65
C LEU A 156 -11.86 8.36 6.25
N ARG A 157 -12.01 8.12 4.94
CA ARG A 157 -12.92 7.15 4.35
C ARG A 157 -12.21 5.89 3.88
N PHE A 158 -10.96 5.68 4.26
CA PHE A 158 -10.25 4.45 3.99
C PHE A 158 -10.52 3.39 5.06
N VAL A 159 -10.56 2.15 4.61
CA VAL A 159 -10.76 0.97 5.43
C VAL A 159 -9.75 -0.10 5.03
N ARG A 160 -9.44 -0.99 5.95
CA ARG A 160 -8.84 -2.29 5.66
C ARG A 160 -9.89 -3.37 5.82
N VAL A 161 -9.79 -4.43 5.02
CA VAL A 161 -10.77 -5.51 5.03
C VAL A 161 -10.08 -6.84 5.24
N LEU A 162 -10.45 -7.56 6.31
CA LEU A 162 -10.08 -8.96 6.49
C LEU A 162 -11.18 -9.84 5.94
N TRP A 163 -10.82 -10.77 5.08
CA TRP A 163 -11.71 -11.80 4.58
C TRP A 163 -11.26 -13.16 5.10
N CYS A 164 -12.21 -13.93 5.64
CA CYS A 164 -11.95 -15.26 6.17
C CYS A 164 -12.95 -16.26 5.63
N ARG A 165 -12.46 -17.46 5.29
CA ARG A 165 -13.28 -18.64 5.11
C ARG A 165 -12.78 -19.77 5.98
N TYR A 166 -13.65 -20.26 6.86
CA TYR A 166 -13.29 -21.24 7.86
C TYR A 166 -14.47 -22.13 8.24
N LEU A 167 -14.16 -23.29 8.80
CA LEU A 167 -15.11 -24.07 9.59
C LEU A 167 -14.76 -23.83 11.07
N PRO A 168 -15.73 -23.49 11.94
CA PRO A 168 -15.44 -23.13 13.34
C PRO A 168 -14.57 -24.16 14.09
N ASP A 169 -14.84 -25.45 13.90
CA ASP A 169 -14.13 -26.54 14.59
C ASP A 169 -12.94 -27.11 13.79
N GLU A 170 -12.71 -26.57 12.58
CA GLU A 170 -11.70 -27.10 11.67
C GLU A 170 -10.57 -26.13 11.34
N GLY A 171 -10.82 -24.83 11.47
CA GLY A 171 -9.88 -23.79 11.11
C GLY A 171 -10.10 -23.22 9.71
N PHE A 172 -9.08 -22.53 9.21
CA PHE A 172 -9.18 -21.70 8.02
C PHE A 172 -8.86 -22.48 6.75
N SER A 173 -9.76 -22.36 5.77
CA SER A 173 -9.45 -22.73 4.39
C SER A 173 -8.64 -21.64 3.70
N TRP A 174 -8.94 -20.37 3.98
CA TRP A 174 -8.15 -19.22 3.56
C TRP A 174 -8.45 -18.00 4.45
N ALA A 175 -7.49 -17.08 4.49
CA ALA A 175 -7.68 -15.72 4.99
C ALA A 175 -6.84 -14.76 4.15
N ARG A 176 -7.45 -13.67 3.68
CA ARG A 176 -6.82 -12.63 2.88
C ARG A 176 -7.21 -11.26 3.42
N HIS A 177 -6.41 -10.24 3.13
CA HIS A 177 -6.75 -8.89 3.53
C HIS A 177 -6.49 -7.90 2.40
N ASP A 178 -7.28 -6.83 2.38
CA ASP A 178 -7.05 -5.63 1.58
C ASP A 178 -6.59 -4.52 2.53
N SER A 179 -5.35 -4.05 2.36
CA SER A 179 -4.68 -3.16 3.32
C SER A 179 -5.24 -1.74 3.31
N LEU A 180 -5.72 -1.26 2.16
CA LEU A 180 -6.32 0.05 2.02
C LEU A 180 -7.35 0.05 0.88
N LEU A 181 -8.61 0.31 1.20
CA LEU A 181 -9.72 0.47 0.27
C LEU A 181 -10.51 1.72 0.63
N SER A 182 -11.07 2.39 -0.37
CA SER A 182 -12.09 3.41 -0.12
C SER A 182 -13.36 2.75 0.44
N GLU A 183 -14.04 3.41 1.39
CA GLU A 183 -15.28 2.91 2.01
C GLU A 183 -16.39 2.65 0.98
N GLY A 184 -16.36 3.36 -0.16
CA GLY A 184 -17.24 3.12 -1.29
C GLY A 184 -17.16 1.69 -1.83
N ASP A 185 -15.94 1.15 -1.89
CA ASP A 185 -15.60 -0.13 -2.51
C ASP A 185 -15.56 -1.28 -1.51
N ALA A 186 -15.60 -0.95 -0.21
CA ALA A 186 -15.69 -1.92 0.87
C ALA A 186 -16.99 -2.73 0.79
N PRO A 187 -16.98 -4.01 1.21
CA PRO A 187 -18.18 -4.83 1.19
C PRO A 187 -19.28 -4.26 2.10
N ARG A 188 -20.53 -4.49 1.67
CA ARG A 188 -21.74 -4.11 2.38
C ARG A 188 -22.65 -5.32 2.55
N SER A 189 -23.70 -5.18 3.36
CA SER A 189 -24.74 -6.20 3.45
C SER A 189 -25.28 -6.53 2.06
N GLY A 190 -25.43 -7.82 1.76
CA GLY A 190 -25.78 -8.34 0.44
C GLY A 190 -24.58 -8.56 -0.50
N ALA A 191 -23.34 -8.25 -0.09
CA ALA A 191 -22.15 -8.62 -0.85
C ALA A 191 -22.07 -10.14 -0.98
N VAL A 192 -21.67 -10.63 -2.16
CA VAL A 192 -21.57 -12.05 -2.45
C VAL A 192 -20.10 -12.45 -2.59
N VAL A 193 -19.68 -13.43 -1.80
CA VAL A 193 -18.31 -14.00 -1.85
C VAL A 193 -18.42 -15.50 -2.06
N GLU A 194 -17.86 -16.01 -3.16
CA GLU A 194 -17.91 -17.44 -3.51
C GLU A 194 -19.35 -18.02 -3.48
N GLY A 195 -20.34 -17.22 -3.90
CA GLY A 195 -21.76 -17.61 -3.89
C GLY A 195 -22.45 -17.50 -2.53
N VAL A 196 -21.76 -17.03 -1.49
CA VAL A 196 -22.31 -16.80 -0.14
C VAL A 196 -22.68 -15.33 0.02
N SER A 197 -23.94 -15.04 0.34
CA SER A 197 -24.39 -13.69 0.68
C SER A 197 -23.95 -13.35 2.10
N LEU A 198 -23.36 -12.17 2.28
CA LEU A 198 -22.91 -11.68 3.57
C LEU A 198 -23.92 -10.70 4.16
N GLU A 199 -24.22 -10.85 5.44
CA GLU A 199 -25.14 -9.99 6.19
C GLU A 199 -24.41 -9.29 7.33
N THR A 200 -24.86 -8.08 7.66
CA THR A 200 -24.34 -7.36 8.82
C THR A 200 -24.60 -8.15 10.09
N THR A 201 -23.52 -8.44 10.82
CA THR A 201 -23.54 -9.25 12.03
C THR A 201 -22.88 -8.45 13.17
N PRO A 202 -23.33 -8.58 14.43
CA PRO A 202 -22.63 -7.98 15.56
C PRO A 202 -21.16 -8.41 15.59
N LEU A 203 -20.26 -7.47 15.93
CA LEU A 203 -18.82 -7.71 15.86
C LEU A 203 -18.34 -8.77 16.86
N THR A 204 -18.74 -8.64 18.12
CA THR A 204 -18.31 -9.52 19.22
C THR A 204 -18.47 -11.01 18.92
N PRO A 205 -19.65 -11.54 18.53
CA PRO A 205 -19.79 -12.97 18.25
C PRO A 205 -18.96 -13.43 17.05
N VAL A 206 -18.71 -12.55 16.07
CA VAL A 206 -17.85 -12.87 14.91
C VAL A 206 -16.39 -12.98 15.35
N VAL A 207 -15.92 -12.07 16.20
CA VAL A 207 -14.56 -12.10 16.77
C VAL A 207 -14.36 -13.34 17.65
N GLU A 208 -15.32 -13.66 18.51
CA GLU A 208 -15.28 -14.87 19.36
C GLU A 208 -15.23 -16.15 18.53
N GLU A 209 -16.05 -16.25 17.47
CA GLU A 209 -16.05 -17.41 16.57
C GLU A 209 -14.75 -17.51 15.77
N LEU A 210 -14.20 -16.39 15.30
CA LEU A 210 -12.89 -16.35 14.64
C LEU A 210 -11.77 -16.77 15.59
N ALA A 211 -11.78 -16.31 16.85
CA ALA A 211 -10.81 -16.73 17.87
C ALA A 211 -10.87 -18.25 18.11
N HIS A 212 -12.08 -18.82 18.17
CA HIS A 212 -12.25 -20.27 18.25
C HIS A 212 -11.68 -21.00 17.02
N ALA A 213 -11.95 -20.50 15.81
CA ALA A 213 -11.42 -21.06 14.57
C ALA A 213 -9.88 -20.98 14.51
N ILE A 214 -9.27 -19.89 15.01
CA ILE A 214 -7.82 -19.74 15.15
C ILE A 214 -7.24 -20.82 16.05
N LEU A 215 -7.87 -21.08 17.20
CA LEU A 215 -7.46 -22.15 18.12
C LEU A 215 -7.62 -23.54 17.49
N ALA A 216 -8.74 -23.80 16.80
CA ALA A 216 -8.98 -25.06 16.10
C ALA A 216 -7.93 -25.32 15.02
N HIS A 217 -7.58 -24.31 14.22
CA HIS A 217 -6.54 -24.39 13.19
C HIS A 217 -5.17 -24.75 13.77
N ARG A 218 -4.77 -24.07 14.86
CA ARG A 218 -3.48 -24.32 15.53
C ARG A 218 -3.43 -25.71 16.16
N ARG A 219 -4.52 -26.20 16.75
CA ARG A 219 -4.58 -27.56 17.33
C ARG A 219 -4.35 -28.67 16.30
N ARG A 220 -4.64 -28.40 15.03
CA ARG A 220 -4.38 -29.32 13.92
C ARG A 220 -2.97 -29.21 13.34
N GLY A 221 -2.11 -28.37 13.94
CA GLY A 221 -0.74 -28.16 13.47
C GLY A 221 -0.63 -27.22 12.26
N GLY A 222 -1.71 -26.52 11.90
CA GLY A 222 -1.68 -25.56 10.80
C GLY A 222 -0.98 -24.25 11.18
N GLU A 223 -0.15 -23.74 10.27
CA GLU A 223 0.35 -22.36 10.37
C GLU A 223 -0.79 -21.38 10.09
N LEU A 224 -0.86 -20.29 10.87
CA LEU A 224 -1.88 -19.27 10.67
C LEU A 224 -1.56 -18.42 9.44
N PRO A 225 -2.56 -18.12 8.59
CA PRO A 225 -2.40 -17.16 7.50
C PRO A 225 -1.85 -15.82 8.00
N SER A 226 -0.86 -15.26 7.30
CA SER A 226 -0.24 -13.97 7.66
C SER A 226 -1.25 -12.83 7.73
N SER A 227 -2.29 -12.86 6.88
CA SER A 227 -3.40 -11.89 6.86
C SER A 227 -4.09 -11.70 8.21
N LEU A 228 -4.12 -12.73 9.08
CA LEU A 228 -4.72 -12.63 10.41
C LEU A 228 -3.87 -11.79 11.37
N ARG A 229 -2.56 -11.68 11.13
CA ARG A 229 -1.65 -10.90 11.99
C ARG A 229 -1.90 -9.40 11.87
N GLU A 230 -2.34 -8.95 10.70
CA GLU A 230 -2.70 -7.55 10.45
C GLU A 230 -3.88 -7.08 11.29
N PHE A 231 -4.70 -8.02 11.80
CA PHE A 231 -5.88 -7.77 12.62
C PHE A 231 -5.72 -8.36 14.03
N ALA A 232 -4.49 -8.58 14.49
CA ALA A 232 -4.22 -9.16 15.81
C ALA A 232 -4.82 -8.30 16.95
N ASP A 233 -4.87 -6.98 16.75
CA ASP A 233 -5.52 -6.01 17.64
C ASP A 233 -6.99 -6.32 17.92
N LEU A 234 -7.68 -6.98 16.98
CA LEU A 234 -9.09 -7.35 17.16
C LEU A 234 -9.30 -8.58 18.05
N PHE A 235 -8.25 -9.38 18.22
CA PHE A 235 -8.29 -10.61 19.02
C PHE A 235 -7.58 -10.43 20.37
N ASP A 236 -6.85 -9.33 20.55
CA ASP A 236 -6.34 -8.93 21.85
C ASP A 236 -7.51 -8.38 22.67
N ALA A 237 -7.76 -9.02 23.81
CA ALA A 237 -8.90 -8.73 24.63
C ALA A 237 -8.67 -7.47 25.46
N ASP A 238 -8.93 -6.28 24.90
CA ASP A 238 -9.15 -5.09 25.72
C ASP A 238 -10.55 -5.17 26.35
N PHE A 239 -10.58 -5.74 27.55
CA PHE A 239 -11.76 -5.80 28.44
C PHE A 239 -12.14 -4.43 29.05
N GLU A 240 -11.71 -3.31 28.47
CA GLU A 240 -12.09 -1.97 28.94
C GLU A 240 -13.42 -1.50 28.32
N ALA A 241 -14.51 -2.22 28.63
CA ALA A 241 -15.87 -1.72 28.43
C ALA A 241 -16.90 -2.31 29.42
N ILE A 242 -16.45 -2.94 30.52
CA ILE A 242 -17.35 -3.57 31.50
C ILE A 242 -17.49 -2.74 32.80
N ASP A 243 -16.70 -1.69 33.04
CA ASP A 243 -16.67 -1.02 34.34
C ASP A 243 -17.08 0.47 34.36
N ASP A 244 -18.02 0.86 33.48
CA ASP A 244 -18.67 2.18 33.55
C ASP A 244 -20.20 2.06 33.76
N THR A 245 -20.60 1.15 34.66
CA THR A 245 -21.95 1.18 35.23
C THR A 245 -21.94 0.73 36.68
N ARG A 246 -21.45 1.59 37.58
CA ARG A 246 -21.89 1.59 38.98
C ARG A 246 -21.73 2.94 39.66
#